data_AF-F4BLC6-F1
#
_entry.id   AF-F4BLC6-F1
#
_cell.length_a   1.000
_cell.length_b   1.000
_cell.length_c   1.000
_cell.angle_alpha   90.00
_cell.angle_beta   90.00
_cell.angle_gamma   90.00
#
_symmetry.space_group_name_H-M   'P 1'
#
loop_
_entity.id
_entity.type
_entity.pdbx_description
1 polymer ?
#
loop_
_entity_poly.entity_id
_entity_poly.type
_entity_poly.pdbx_seq_one_letter_code
_entity_poly.pdbx_strand_id
1 'polypeptide(L)'
;MKKYDEYQKFMRYKYGYYSFNSLIALIVFNYLIGLFFNFHWATTKELEIIIIIIMIALFFINACVYKNAYFYKHDDKKSYSWLFFIIGVISLYTNFQTFLISPEKIILNGKVGSGVIPLFSGLIFLSISVTYFIRNRIDKNRKQKAINKIQAKN
;
A
#
# COMPACT_ATOMS: atom_id res chain seq x y z
N MET A 1 24.85 -11.83 0.57
CA MET A 1 23.43 -11.68 0.97
C MET A 1 23.08 -10.19 1.04
N LYS A 2 22.04 -9.74 0.34
CA LYS A 2 21.51 -8.38 0.49
C LYS A 2 20.92 -8.25 1.91
N LYS A 3 21.41 -7.28 2.70
CA LYS A 3 20.94 -7.05 4.07
C LYS A 3 20.43 -5.61 4.21
N TYR A 4 19.39 -5.44 5.00
CA TYR A 4 18.92 -4.12 5.41
C TYR A 4 19.93 -3.47 6.36
N ASP A 5 20.16 -2.17 6.21
CA ASP A 5 20.94 -1.41 7.19
C ASP A 5 20.12 -1.15 8.46
N GLU A 6 20.78 -0.67 9.53
CA GLU A 6 20.14 -0.43 10.83
C GLU A 6 19.00 0.59 10.76
N TYR A 7 19.13 1.61 9.90
CA TYR A 7 18.07 2.59 9.69
C TYR A 7 16.85 1.95 9.01
N GLN A 8 17.06 1.11 8.00
CA GLN A 8 16.00 0.38 7.31
C GLN A 8 15.29 -0.60 8.27
N LYS A 9 16.04 -1.34 9.09
CA LYS A 9 15.47 -2.21 10.12
C LYS A 9 14.63 -1.42 11.12
N PHE A 10 15.16 -0.32 11.64
CA PHE A 10 14.46 0.54 12.58
C PHE A 10 13.15 1.09 11.99
N MET A 11 13.16 1.59 10.76
CA MET A 11 11.96 2.10 10.11
C MET A 11 10.92 1.00 9.88
N ARG A 12 11.33 -0.19 9.42
CA ARG A 12 10.40 -1.33 9.25
C ARG A 12 9.80 -1.74 10.59
N TYR A 13 10.58 -1.77 11.66
CA TYR A 13 10.08 -2.07 13.00
C TYR A 13 9.07 -1.01 13.47
N LYS A 14 9.41 0.29 13.36
CA LYS A 14 8.54 1.40 13.75
C LYS A 14 7.19 1.37 13.04
N TYR A 15 7.20 1.26 11.71
CA TYR A 15 5.95 1.24 10.94
C TYR A 15 5.24 -0.11 11.03
N GLY A 16 5.97 -1.21 11.25
CA GLY A 16 5.39 -2.51 11.55
C GLY A 16 4.60 -2.47 12.85
N TYR A 17 5.16 -1.85 13.90
CA TYR A 17 4.47 -1.62 15.18
C TYR A 17 3.19 -0.81 15.00
N TYR A 18 3.24 0.32 14.28
CA TYR A 18 2.01 1.11 14.02
C TYR A 18 0.97 0.34 13.22
N SER A 19 1.41 -0.43 12.22
CA SER A 19 0.52 -1.23 11.37
C SER A 19 -0.12 -2.37 12.17
N PHE A 20 0.63 -3.01 13.05
CA PHE A 20 0.13 -4.08 13.92
C PHE A 20 -0.92 -3.56 14.91
N ASN A 21 -0.65 -2.44 15.59
CA ASN A 21 -1.64 -1.82 16.48
C ASN A 21 -2.90 -1.38 15.71
N SER A 22 -2.73 -0.83 14.52
CA SER A 22 -3.86 -0.43 13.66
C SER A 22 -4.68 -1.64 13.20
N LEU A 23 -4.02 -2.76 12.90
CA LEU A 23 -4.68 -4.01 12.53
C LEU A 23 -5.54 -4.54 13.67
N ILE A 24 -4.99 -4.62 14.88
CA ILE A 24 -5.74 -5.04 16.07
C ILE A 24 -6.93 -4.11 16.28
N ALA A 25 -6.71 -2.80 16.26
CA ALA A 25 -7.76 -1.81 16.46
C ALA A 25 -8.89 -1.97 15.43
N LEU A 26 -8.57 -2.13 14.14
CA LEU A 26 -9.58 -2.29 13.09
C LEU A 26 -10.31 -3.62 13.17
N ILE A 27 -9.63 -4.72 13.49
CA ILE A 27 -10.29 -6.03 13.67
C ILE A 27 -11.24 -5.99 14.86
N VAL A 28 -10.80 -5.45 16.00
CA VAL A 28 -11.64 -5.30 17.20
C VAL A 28 -12.83 -4.40 16.88
N PHE A 29 -12.61 -3.27 16.23
CA PHE A 29 -13.69 -2.36 15.83
C PHE A 29 -14.69 -3.03 14.88
N ASN A 30 -14.21 -3.76 13.87
CA ASN A 30 -15.07 -4.52 12.95
C ASN A 30 -15.89 -5.60 13.68
N TYR A 31 -15.26 -6.28 14.64
CA TYR A 31 -15.95 -7.25 15.49
C TYR A 31 -17.03 -6.61 16.36
N LEU A 32 -16.73 -5.49 17.04
CA LEU A 32 -17.69 -4.77 17.88
C LEU A 32 -18.88 -4.26 17.06
N ILE A 33 -18.64 -3.73 15.86
CA ILE A 33 -19.72 -3.32 14.96
C ILE A 33 -20.62 -4.51 14.59
N GLY A 34 -20.01 -5.64 14.23
CA GLY A 34 -20.76 -6.87 13.93
C GLY A 34 -21.57 -7.36 15.13
N LEU A 35 -20.99 -7.31 16.33
CA LEU A 35 -21.61 -7.81 17.55
C LEU A 35 -22.80 -6.96 18.01
N PHE A 36 -22.64 -5.64 18.07
CA PHE A 36 -23.65 -4.74 18.65
C PHE A 36 -24.69 -4.24 17.65
N PHE A 37 -24.34 -4.14 16.37
CA PHE A 37 -25.22 -3.57 15.34
C PHE A 37 -25.66 -4.58 14.28
N ASN A 38 -25.23 -5.85 14.39
CA ASN A 38 -25.46 -6.89 13.37
C ASN A 38 -25.09 -6.40 11.95
N PHE A 39 -24.04 -5.58 11.87
CA PHE A 39 -23.67 -4.90 10.63
C PHE A 39 -22.55 -5.67 9.92
N HIS A 40 -22.73 -5.82 8.61
CA HIS A 40 -21.81 -6.50 7.71
C HIS A 40 -21.69 -5.69 6.42
N TRP A 41 -20.48 -5.22 6.11
CA TRP A 41 -20.23 -4.39 4.94
C TRP A 41 -19.65 -5.19 3.76
N ALA A 42 -19.09 -6.37 4.01
CA ALA A 42 -18.73 -7.33 2.97
C ALA A 42 -19.68 -8.53 2.95
N THR A 43 -19.66 -9.29 1.85
CA THR A 43 -20.53 -10.46 1.67
C THR A 43 -20.30 -11.54 2.71
N THR A 44 -19.05 -11.71 3.18
CA THR A 44 -18.69 -12.63 4.25
C THR A 44 -17.77 -11.96 5.28
N LYS A 45 -17.70 -12.52 6.50
CA LYS A 45 -16.84 -11.98 7.57
C LYS A 45 -15.36 -12.13 7.27
N GLU A 46 -14.97 -13.21 6.59
CA GLU A 46 -13.60 -13.47 6.16
C GLU A 46 -13.14 -12.39 5.17
N LEU A 47 -14.04 -11.95 4.28
CA LEU A 47 -13.74 -10.91 3.31
C LEU A 47 -13.51 -9.54 3.98
N GLU A 48 -14.28 -9.20 5.02
CA GLU A 48 -14.04 -7.98 5.82
C GLU A 48 -12.61 -7.99 6.41
N ILE A 49 -12.20 -9.12 6.99
CA ILE A 49 -10.87 -9.31 7.59
C ILE A 49 -9.77 -9.20 6.52
N ILE A 50 -9.94 -9.87 5.37
CA ILE A 50 -8.97 -9.82 4.26
C ILE A 50 -8.76 -8.38 3.78
N ILE A 51 -9.83 -7.63 3.59
CA ILE A 51 -9.75 -6.24 3.13
C ILE A 51 -9.05 -5.36 4.18
N ILE A 52 -9.36 -5.53 5.47
CA ILE A 52 -8.67 -4.82 6.56
C ILE A 52 -7.16 -5.12 6.54
N ILE A 53 -6.78 -6.40 6.39
CA ILE A 53 -5.37 -6.81 6.31
C ILE A 53 -4.69 -6.12 5.11
N ILE A 54 -5.33 -6.12 3.94
CA ILE A 54 -4.78 -5.48 2.75
C ILE A 54 -4.61 -3.96 2.95
N MET A 55 -5.58 -3.28 3.56
CA MET A 55 -5.50 -1.85 3.85
C MET A 55 -4.33 -1.52 4.77
N ILE A 56 -4.11 -2.33 5.82
CA ILE A 56 -2.96 -2.18 6.71
C ILE A 56 -1.64 -2.47 5.99
N ALA A 57 -1.59 -3.52 5.17
CA ALA A 57 -0.41 -3.84 4.38
C ALA A 57 -0.06 -2.69 3.42
N LEU A 58 -1.06 -2.09 2.78
CA LEU A 58 -0.89 -0.92 1.92
C LEU A 58 -0.27 0.24 2.70
N PHE A 59 -0.80 0.58 3.88
CA PHE A 59 -0.21 1.60 4.75
C PHE A 59 1.25 1.30 5.10
N PHE A 60 1.53 0.08 5.59
CA PHE A 60 2.87 -0.34 6.00
C PHE A 60 3.88 -0.22 4.86
N ILE A 61 3.52 -0.76 3.69
CA ILE A 61 4.37 -0.78 2.50
C ILE A 61 4.66 0.64 2.05
N ASN A 62 3.65 1.50 1.93
CA ASN A 62 3.84 2.88 1.51
C ASN A 62 4.72 3.67 2.49
N ALA A 63 4.53 3.49 3.79
CA ALA A 63 5.39 4.09 4.79
C ALA A 63 6.86 3.63 4.63
N CYS A 64 7.09 2.33 4.40
CA CYS A 64 8.42 1.80 4.18
C CYS A 64 9.06 2.33 2.89
N VAL A 65 8.31 2.42 1.78
CA VAL A 65 8.80 2.99 0.51
C VAL A 65 9.13 4.47 0.69
N TYR A 66 8.23 5.23 1.31
CA TYR A 66 8.42 6.65 1.60
C TYR A 66 9.57 6.91 2.57
N LYS A 67 9.99 5.91 3.37
CA LYS A 67 11.15 5.99 4.26
C LYS A 67 12.41 5.26 3.77
N ASN A 68 12.39 4.71 2.55
CA ASN A 68 13.53 4.05 1.87
C ASN A 68 13.94 2.77 2.59
N ALA A 69 13.00 2.18 3.31
CA ALA A 69 13.14 0.97 4.10
C ALA A 69 12.48 -0.24 3.43
N TYR A 70 11.86 -0.08 2.26
CA TYR A 70 11.25 -1.16 1.49
C TYR A 70 12.27 -1.92 0.62
N PHE A 71 12.96 -1.21 -0.27
CA PHE A 71 13.99 -1.80 -1.15
C PHE A 71 15.35 -1.90 -0.46
N TYR A 72 16.16 -2.90 -0.78
CA TYR A 72 17.55 -2.93 -0.29
C TYR A 72 18.36 -1.76 -0.87
N LYS A 73 19.44 -1.40 -0.18
CA LYS A 73 20.28 -0.24 -0.55
C LYS A 73 20.86 -0.35 -1.97
N HIS A 74 21.22 -1.57 -2.39
CA HIS A 74 21.83 -1.87 -3.69
C HIS A 74 20.85 -2.43 -4.72
N ASP A 75 19.55 -2.38 -4.46
CA ASP A 75 18.55 -2.77 -5.47
C ASP A 75 18.40 -1.70 -6.53
N ASP A 76 18.10 -2.12 -7.75
CA ASP A 76 17.59 -1.22 -8.78
C ASP A 76 16.12 -0.86 -8.48
N LYS A 77 15.96 0.07 -7.54
CA LYS A 77 14.66 0.56 -7.07
C LYS A 77 13.81 1.10 -8.21
N LYS A 78 14.44 1.67 -9.24
CA LYS A 78 13.74 2.27 -10.38
C LYS A 78 13.09 1.18 -11.24
N SER A 79 13.85 0.14 -11.58
CA SER A 79 13.32 -0.98 -12.38
C SER A 79 12.22 -1.74 -11.66
N TYR A 80 12.40 -2.04 -10.36
CA TYR A 80 11.33 -2.66 -9.57
C TYR A 80 10.07 -1.79 -9.48
N SER A 81 10.23 -0.47 -9.31
CA SER A 81 9.09 0.44 -9.27
C SER A 81 8.35 0.50 -10.61
N TRP A 82 9.05 0.43 -11.74
CA TRP A 82 8.38 0.31 -13.05
C TRP A 82 7.65 -1.02 -13.22
N LEU A 83 8.26 -2.13 -12.80
CA LEU A 83 7.62 -3.44 -12.83
C LEU A 83 6.34 -3.47 -12.01
N PHE A 84 6.37 -2.96 -10.77
CA PHE A 84 5.16 -2.85 -9.94
C PHE A 84 4.12 -1.91 -10.54
N PHE A 85 4.53 -0.87 -11.26
CA PHE A 85 3.61 0.05 -11.92
C PHE A 85 2.85 -0.69 -13.02
N ILE A 86 3.57 -1.43 -13.87
CA ILE A 86 2.98 -2.20 -14.98
C ILE A 86 2.02 -3.27 -14.43
N ILE A 87 2.46 -4.06 -13.44
CA ILE A 87 1.62 -5.09 -12.82
C ILE A 87 0.37 -4.46 -12.20
N GLY A 88 0.53 -3.33 -11.52
CA GLY A 88 -0.56 -2.60 -10.91
C GLY A 88 -1.59 -2.08 -11.93
N VAL A 89 -1.14 -1.49 -13.05
CA VAL A 89 -2.02 -1.05 -14.15
C VAL A 89 -2.75 -2.24 -14.77
N ILE A 90 -2.05 -3.34 -15.07
CA ILE A 90 -2.67 -4.55 -15.61
C ILE A 90 -3.75 -5.08 -14.64
N SER A 91 -3.46 -5.10 -13.35
CA SER A 91 -4.40 -5.56 -12.32
C SER A 91 -5.65 -4.67 -12.22
N LEU A 92 -5.49 -3.34 -12.35
CA LEU A 92 -6.64 -2.44 -12.41
C LEU A 92 -7.46 -2.65 -13.68
N TYR A 93 -6.80 -2.85 -14.82
CA TYR A 93 -7.49 -3.10 -16.09
C TYR A 93 -8.31 -4.40 -16.04
N THR A 94 -7.74 -5.49 -15.53
CA THR A 94 -8.47 -6.76 -15.39
C THR A 94 -9.62 -6.64 -14.38
N ASN A 95 -9.47 -5.84 -13.33
CA ASN A 95 -10.55 -5.57 -12.40
C ASN A 95 -11.66 -4.73 -13.05
N PHE A 96 -11.31 -3.72 -13.85
CA PHE A 96 -12.27 -2.94 -14.63
C PHE A 96 -13.06 -3.83 -15.61
N GLN A 97 -12.40 -4.77 -16.28
CA GLN A 97 -13.10 -5.77 -17.11
C GLN A 97 -14.05 -6.64 -16.28
N THR A 98 -13.62 -7.06 -15.09
CA THR A 98 -14.48 -7.82 -14.16
C THR A 98 -15.72 -7.03 -13.76
N PHE A 99 -15.57 -5.72 -13.51
CA PHE A 99 -16.68 -4.82 -13.21
C PHE A 99 -17.69 -4.73 -14.36
N LEU A 100 -17.22 -4.72 -15.61
CA LEU A 100 -18.10 -4.66 -16.78
C LEU A 100 -18.83 -5.98 -17.06
N ILE A 101 -18.18 -7.13 -16.86
CA ILE A 101 -18.70 -8.45 -17.24
C ILE A 101 -19.47 -9.13 -16.10
N SER A 102 -19.05 -8.92 -14.86
CA SER A 102 -19.61 -9.59 -13.67
C SER A 102 -19.67 -8.63 -12.48
N PRO A 103 -20.46 -7.53 -12.55
CA PRO A 103 -20.56 -6.54 -11.49
C PRO A 103 -20.99 -7.13 -10.14
N GLU A 104 -21.78 -8.20 -10.15
CA GLU A 104 -22.24 -8.94 -8.97
C GLU A 104 -21.11 -9.55 -8.14
N LYS A 105 -19.92 -9.76 -8.74
CA LYS A 105 -18.73 -10.20 -8.00
C LYS A 105 -18.13 -9.08 -7.15
N ILE A 106 -18.36 -7.82 -7.51
CA ILE A 106 -17.79 -6.65 -6.84
C ILE A 106 -18.78 -6.08 -5.81
N ILE A 107 -20.06 -5.96 -6.18
CA ILE A 107 -21.12 -5.53 -5.27
C ILE A 107 -22.26 -6.53 -5.37
N LEU A 108 -22.59 -7.17 -4.24
CA LEU A 108 -23.72 -8.09 -4.14
C LEU A 108 -24.64 -7.61 -3.02
N ASN A 109 -25.88 -7.26 -3.36
CA ASN A 109 -26.91 -6.80 -2.41
C ASN A 109 -26.45 -5.64 -1.51
N GLY A 110 -25.75 -4.66 -2.08
CA GLY A 110 -25.22 -3.50 -1.36
C GLY A 110 -23.98 -3.78 -0.50
N LYS A 111 -23.45 -5.01 -0.53
CA LYS A 111 -22.22 -5.40 0.19
C LYS A 111 -21.05 -5.59 -0.76
N VAL A 112 -19.85 -5.40 -0.23
CA VAL A 112 -18.60 -5.62 -0.96
C VAL A 112 -18.39 -7.11 -1.20
N GLY A 113 -18.30 -7.51 -2.46
CA GLY A 113 -18.05 -8.88 -2.90
C GLY A 113 -16.57 -9.21 -3.10
N SER A 114 -16.24 -10.49 -3.28
CA SER A 114 -14.84 -10.97 -3.35
C SER A 114 -14.07 -10.48 -4.59
N GLY A 115 -14.77 -9.98 -5.61
CA GLY A 115 -14.20 -9.37 -6.81
C GLY A 115 -13.39 -8.09 -6.54
N VAL A 116 -13.43 -7.53 -5.32
CA VAL A 116 -12.54 -6.42 -4.93
C VAL A 116 -11.13 -6.86 -4.53
N ILE A 117 -10.89 -8.13 -4.22
CA ILE A 117 -9.55 -8.57 -3.79
C ILE A 117 -8.48 -8.27 -4.86
N PRO A 118 -8.71 -8.56 -6.16
CA PRO A 118 -7.79 -8.17 -7.22
C PRO A 118 -7.60 -6.65 -7.33
N LEU A 119 -8.66 -5.86 -7.10
CA LEU A 119 -8.60 -4.39 -7.08
C LEU A 119 -7.59 -3.91 -6.03
N PHE A 120 -7.78 -4.33 -4.78
CA PHE A 120 -6.92 -3.94 -3.68
C PHE A 120 -5.47 -4.43 -3.86
N SER A 121 -5.29 -5.62 -4.42
CA SER A 121 -3.96 -6.15 -4.76
C SER A 121 -3.27 -5.29 -5.82
N GLY A 122 -3.99 -4.89 -6.88
CA GLY A 122 -3.48 -3.96 -7.89
C GLY A 122 -3.11 -2.59 -7.30
N LEU A 123 -3.91 -2.09 -6.37
CA LEU A 123 -3.64 -0.84 -5.65
C LEU A 123 -2.36 -0.91 -4.81
N ILE A 124 -2.05 -2.05 -4.17
CA ILE A 124 -0.76 -2.23 -3.46
C ILE A 124 0.40 -2.00 -4.44
N PHE A 125 0.41 -2.69 -5.58
CA PHE A 125 1.50 -2.58 -6.54
C PHE A 125 1.66 -1.16 -7.10
N LEU A 126 0.55 -0.52 -7.48
CA LEU A 126 0.59 0.88 -7.91
C LEU A 126 1.11 1.81 -6.83
N SER A 127 0.66 1.61 -5.58
CA SER A 127 1.03 2.48 -4.48
C SER A 127 2.54 2.47 -4.21
N ILE A 128 3.19 1.31 -4.32
CA ILE A 128 4.66 1.19 -4.22
C ILE A 128 5.34 2.10 -5.24
N SER A 129 4.94 1.99 -6.50
CA SER A 129 5.54 2.74 -7.61
C SER A 129 5.29 4.24 -7.50
N VAL A 130 4.04 4.62 -7.24
CA VAL A 130 3.64 6.02 -7.09
C VAL A 130 4.41 6.66 -5.93
N THR A 131 4.46 6.00 -4.78
CA THR A 131 5.18 6.51 -3.60
C THR A 131 6.68 6.62 -3.86
N TYR A 132 7.27 5.66 -4.57
CA TYR A 132 8.67 5.75 -4.99
C TYR A 132 8.92 6.97 -5.89
N PHE A 133 8.11 7.18 -6.92
CA PHE A 133 8.29 8.30 -7.85
C PHE A 133 8.10 9.66 -7.17
N ILE A 134 7.08 9.81 -6.33
CA ILE A 134 6.83 11.02 -5.53
C ILE A 134 8.07 11.32 -4.67
N ARG A 135 8.54 10.32 -3.92
CA ARG A 135 9.69 10.47 -3.04
C ARG A 135 10.96 10.83 -3.81
N ASN A 136 11.23 10.15 -4.92
CA ASN A 136 12.39 10.43 -5.77
C ASN A 136 12.37 11.88 -6.30
N ARG A 137 11.19 12.38 -6.69
CA ARG A 137 11.02 13.78 -7.11
C ARG A 137 11.30 14.75 -5.97
N ILE A 138 10.80 14.47 -4.76
CA ILE A 138 11.06 15.29 -3.56
C ILE A 138 12.56 15.30 -3.23
N ASP A 139 13.22 14.15 -3.25
CA ASP A 139 14.65 14.03 -2.93
C ASP A 139 15.52 14.78 -3.96
N LYS A 140 15.18 14.72 -5.26
CA LYS A 140 15.83 15.54 -6.30
C LYS A 140 15.66 17.04 -6.04
N ASN A 141 14.45 17.48 -5.73
CA ASN A 141 14.17 18.90 -5.45
C ASN A 141 14.95 19.41 -4.22
N ARG A 142 15.09 18.59 -3.18
CA ARG A 142 15.87 18.94 -1.97
C ARG A 142 17.36 19.05 -2.29
N LYS A 143 17.91 18.13 -3.08
CA LYS A 143 19.31 18.19 -3.52
C LYS A 143 19.59 19.44 -4.35
N GLN A 144 18.73 19.78 -5.31
CA GLN A 144 18.89 20.98 -6.12
C GLN A 144 18.87 22.26 -5.25
N LYS A 145 17.92 22.35 -4.31
CA LYS A 145 17.85 23.50 -3.38
C LYS A 145 19.12 23.63 -2.52
N ALA A 146 19.70 22.51 -2.10
CA ALA A 146 20.95 22.52 -1.33
C ALA A 146 22.14 23.01 -2.19
N ILE A 147 22.24 22.55 -3.44
CA ILE A 147 23.29 22.98 -4.38
C ILE A 147 23.19 24.49 -4.66
N ASN A 148 21.99 24.98 -4.98
CA ASN A 148 21.77 26.40 -5.26
C ASN A 148 22.14 27.29 -4.04
N LYS A 149 21.88 26.82 -2.81
CA LYS A 149 22.26 27.54 -1.59
C LYS A 149 23.78 27.62 -1.38
N ILE A 150 24.53 26.61 -1.80
CA ILE A 150 26.00 26.61 -1.73
C ILE A 150 26.56 27.57 -2.79
N GLN A 151 26.01 27.54 -4.00
CA GLN A 151 26.43 28.43 -5.09
C GLN A 151 26.10 29.90 -4.82
N ALA A 152 25.02 30.21 -4.11
CA ALA A 152 24.68 31.59 -3.74
C ALA A 152 25.50 32.15 -2.56
N LYS A 153 26.33 31.33 -1.90
CA LYS A 153 27.20 31.74 -0.79
C LYS A 153 28.67 31.93 -1.21
N ASN A 154 29.03 31.55 -2.43
CA ASN A 154 30.35 31.74 -3.03
C ASN A 154 30.27 32.84 -4.09
#